data_AF-A0A210PIF9-F1
#
_entry.id   AF-A0A210PIF9-F1
#
_cell.length_a   1.000
_cell.length_b   1.000
_cell.length_c   1.000
_cell.angle_alpha   90.00
_cell.angle_beta   90.00
_cell.angle_gamma   90.00
#
_symmetry.space_group_name_H-M   'P 1'
#
loop_
_entity.id
_entity.type
_entity.pdbx_description
1 polymer ?
#
loop_
_entity_poly.entity_id
_entity_poly.type
_entity_poly.pdbx_seq_one_letter_code
_entity_poly.pdbx_strand_id
1 'polypeptide(L)'
;MSDEERDVDIESDEDDDELGTSFGSGLAGTEFMSQSEKRAHHNALERKRRDHIKESFHSLRDSVPALQGEKVSRAQILKKAADYIQFMRKKNHGHQEDIDDLKKQNSILEQQIRGLDKARSTGQFAQSGTVSSKNSALTFDGGSESESSAEGELSQGRRKKLKTE
;
A
#
# COMPACT_ATOMS: atom_id res chain seq x y z
N MET A 1 -45.04 -13.99 -5.88
CA MET A 1 -43.92 -13.63 -6.76
C MET A 1 -44.23 -12.23 -7.24
N SER A 2 -43.57 -11.22 -6.66
CA SER A 2 -43.76 -9.82 -7.00
C SER A 2 -42.49 -9.38 -7.70
N ASP A 3 -42.58 -9.19 -9.02
CA ASP A 3 -41.53 -8.57 -9.83
C ASP A 3 -41.66 -7.06 -9.68
N GLU A 4 -40.82 -6.46 -8.85
CA GLU A 4 -40.53 -5.04 -8.88
C GLU A 4 -39.50 -4.79 -10.00
N GLU A 5 -39.95 -4.32 -11.16
CA GLU A 5 -39.09 -3.73 -12.19
C GLU A 5 -38.50 -2.43 -11.63
N ARG A 6 -37.22 -2.47 -11.23
CA ARG A 6 -36.46 -1.26 -10.90
C ARG A 6 -35.97 -0.64 -12.20
N ASP A 7 -36.70 0.35 -12.69
CA ASP A 7 -36.18 1.29 -13.67
C ASP A 7 -34.96 1.99 -13.06
N VAL A 8 -33.79 1.68 -13.60
CA VAL A 8 -32.55 2.35 -13.23
C VAL A 8 -32.48 3.57 -14.13
N ASP A 9 -32.97 4.71 -13.63
CA ASP A 9 -32.72 6.01 -14.24
C ASP A 9 -31.20 6.26 -14.19
N ILE A 10 -30.53 5.88 -15.28
CA ILE A 10 -29.14 6.25 -15.52
C ILE A 10 -29.19 7.69 -16.03
N GLU A 11 -29.20 8.64 -15.10
CA GLU A 11 -28.82 10.00 -15.44
C GLU A 11 -27.41 9.89 -16.01
N SER A 12 -27.31 10.07 -17.33
CA SER A 12 -26.04 10.18 -18.00
C SER A 12 -25.42 11.46 -17.46
N ASP A 13 -24.43 11.32 -16.59
CA ASP A 13 -23.55 12.42 -16.18
C ASP A 13 -23.06 13.04 -17.50
N GLU A 14 -23.67 14.17 -17.87
CA GLU A 14 -23.14 15.07 -18.86
C GLU A 14 -21.90 15.66 -18.19
N ASP A 15 -20.75 14.98 -18.37
CA ASP A 15 -19.46 15.62 -18.26
C ASP A 15 -19.48 16.77 -19.27
N ASP A 16 -19.87 17.94 -18.79
CA ASP A 16 -19.70 19.22 -19.44
C ASP A 16 -18.19 19.36 -19.67
N ASP A 17 -17.74 18.92 -20.84
CA ASP A 17 -16.42 19.22 -21.40
C ASP A 17 -16.39 20.74 -21.60
N GLU A 18 -16.16 21.48 -20.51
CA GLU A 18 -15.71 22.87 -20.51
C GLU A 18 -14.26 22.90 -21.04
N LEU A 19 -14.10 22.43 -22.28
CA LEU A 19 -12.99 22.77 -23.12
C LEU A 19 -13.17 24.25 -23.40
N GLY A 20 -12.44 25.06 -22.63
CA GLY A 20 -12.27 26.51 -22.77
C GLY A 20 -11.93 26.93 -24.19
N THR A 21 -12.95 26.90 -25.04
CA THR A 21 -12.93 27.41 -26.40
C THR A 21 -13.31 28.88 -26.29
N SER A 22 -12.36 29.66 -25.77
CA SER A 22 -12.33 31.10 -26.00
C SER A 22 -12.01 31.35 -27.48
N PHE A 23 -12.94 30.96 -28.35
CA PHE A 23 -12.96 31.34 -29.76
C PHE A 23 -14.40 31.52 -30.18
N GLY A 24 -14.97 32.66 -29.78
CA GLY A 24 -15.91 33.34 -30.66
C GLY A 24 -15.26 33.45 -32.05
N SER A 25 -16.03 33.09 -33.09
CA SER A 25 -15.63 33.10 -34.51
C SER A 25 -14.95 31.84 -35.08
N GLY A 26 -15.42 30.62 -34.75
CA GLY A 26 -14.87 29.38 -35.34
C GLY A 26 -15.86 28.40 -36.00
N LEU A 27 -17.17 28.62 -35.92
CA LEU A 27 -18.18 27.65 -36.36
C LEU A 27 -18.29 27.45 -37.89
N ALA A 28 -17.53 28.20 -38.69
CA ALA A 28 -17.50 28.08 -40.15
C ALA A 28 -16.40 27.14 -40.68
N GLY A 29 -15.55 26.56 -39.81
CA GLY A 29 -14.39 25.75 -40.22
C GLY A 29 -14.65 24.25 -40.38
N THR A 30 -15.75 23.72 -39.85
CA THR A 30 -16.04 22.27 -39.81
C THR A 30 -16.90 21.78 -40.99
N GLU A 31 -17.62 22.67 -41.68
CA GLU A 31 -18.44 22.31 -42.84
C GLU A 31 -17.64 22.13 -44.13
N PHE A 32 -16.38 22.59 -44.17
CA PHE A 32 -15.50 22.50 -45.35
C PHE A 32 -14.37 21.49 -45.24
N MET A 33 -14.33 20.66 -44.19
CA MET A 33 -13.32 19.60 -44.10
C MET A 33 -13.66 18.47 -45.07
N SER A 34 -12.73 18.20 -45.99
CA SER A 34 -12.76 17.05 -46.88
C SER A 34 -12.88 15.74 -46.08
N GLN A 35 -13.45 14.70 -46.71
CA GLN A 35 -13.56 13.39 -46.09
C GLN A 35 -12.19 12.82 -45.67
N SER A 36 -11.12 13.20 -46.37
CA SER A 36 -9.73 12.91 -46.00
C SER A 36 -9.30 13.60 -44.70
N GLU A 37 -9.64 14.87 -44.51
CA GLU A 37 -9.29 15.63 -43.31
C GLU A 37 -10.05 15.10 -42.09
N LYS A 38 -11.34 14.75 -42.24
CA LYS A 38 -12.12 14.09 -41.17
C LYS A 38 -11.48 12.76 -40.74
N ARG A 39 -11.03 11.95 -41.70
CA ARG A 39 -10.31 10.69 -41.42
C ARG A 39 -8.97 10.94 -40.74
N ALA A 40 -8.20 11.94 -41.19
CA ALA A 40 -6.92 12.29 -40.60
C ALA A 40 -7.08 12.77 -39.15
N HIS A 41 -8.06 13.62 -38.88
CA HIS A 41 -8.39 14.11 -37.55
C HIS A 41 -8.78 12.98 -36.60
N HIS A 42 -9.68 12.09 -37.02
CA HIS A 42 -10.06 10.92 -36.22
C HIS A 42 -8.85 10.02 -35.90
N ASN A 43 -7.98 9.77 -36.88
CA ASN A 43 -6.75 9.00 -36.66
C ASN A 43 -5.77 9.68 -35.68
N ALA A 44 -5.71 11.01 -35.68
CA ALA A 44 -4.89 11.78 -34.76
C ALA A 44 -5.42 11.67 -33.31
N LEU A 45 -6.73 11.86 -33.12
CA LEU A 45 -7.37 11.71 -31.81
C LEU A 45 -7.17 10.30 -31.25
N GLU A 46 -7.35 9.28 -32.07
CA GLU A 46 -7.19 7.89 -31.64
C GLU A 46 -5.73 7.55 -31.28
N ARG A 47 -4.74 8.14 -31.97
CA ARG A 47 -3.33 8.03 -31.56
C ARG A 47 -3.11 8.64 -30.18
N LYS A 48 -3.62 9.84 -29.94
CA LYS A 48 -3.56 10.51 -28.62
C LYS A 48 -4.19 9.64 -27.53
N ARG A 49 -5.36 9.05 -27.79
CA ARG A 49 -6.03 8.10 -26.88
C ARG A 49 -5.14 6.90 -26.55
N ARG A 50 -4.54 6.27 -27.57
CA ARG A 50 -3.66 5.10 -27.38
C ARG A 50 -2.39 5.44 -26.62
N ASP A 51 -1.83 6.63 -26.79
CA ASP A 51 -0.66 7.07 -26.05
C ASP A 51 -1.00 7.33 -24.59
N HIS A 52 -2.18 7.90 -24.29
CA HIS A 52 -2.65 8.03 -22.91
C HIS A 52 -2.82 6.66 -22.23
N ILE A 53 -3.47 5.70 -22.90
CA ILE A 53 -3.61 4.33 -22.39
C ILE A 53 -2.24 3.69 -22.17
N LYS A 54 -1.29 3.90 -23.09
CA LYS A 54 0.07 3.38 -22.97
C LYS A 54 0.73 3.92 -21.69
N GLU A 55 0.56 5.20 -21.39
CA GLU A 55 1.08 5.82 -20.18
C GLU A 55 0.42 5.26 -18.91
N SER A 56 -0.90 5.06 -18.91
CA SER A 56 -1.60 4.41 -17.80
C SER A 56 -1.06 2.99 -17.54
N PHE A 57 -0.71 2.24 -18.59
CA PHE A 57 -0.07 0.92 -18.44
C PHE A 57 1.35 1.00 -17.86
N HIS A 58 2.15 2.04 -18.19
CA HIS A 58 3.45 2.25 -17.56
C HIS A 58 3.30 2.55 -16.07
N SER A 59 2.42 3.50 -15.72
CA SER A 59 2.13 3.85 -14.32
C SER A 59 1.63 2.65 -13.51
N LEU A 60 0.73 1.84 -14.08
CA LEU A 60 0.26 0.61 -13.45
C LEU A 60 1.40 -0.40 -13.24
N ARG A 61 2.26 -0.60 -14.24
CA ARG A 61 3.42 -1.51 -14.11
C ARG A 61 4.33 -1.06 -12.98
N ASP A 62 4.64 0.22 -12.92
CA ASP A 62 5.58 0.77 -11.95
C ASP A 62 5.00 0.76 -10.52
N SER A 63 3.67 0.70 -10.38
CA SER A 63 2.98 0.56 -9.08
C SER A 63 2.95 -0.88 -8.53
N VAL A 64 3.27 -1.89 -9.36
CA VAL A 64 3.27 -3.30 -8.96
C VAL A 64 4.71 -3.76 -8.76
N PRO A 65 5.17 -4.04 -7.53
CA PRO A 65 6.58 -4.34 -7.24
C PRO A 65 7.18 -5.46 -8.07
N ALA A 66 6.40 -6.50 -8.38
CA ALA A 66 6.84 -7.65 -9.17
C ALA A 66 7.04 -7.36 -10.67
N LEU A 67 6.69 -6.17 -11.15
CA LEU A 67 6.78 -5.78 -12.56
C LEU A 67 7.78 -4.63 -12.81
N GLN A 68 8.30 -4.02 -11.75
CA GLN A 68 9.20 -2.87 -11.84
C GLN A 68 10.49 -3.24 -12.57
N GLY A 69 10.89 -2.42 -13.55
CA GLY A 69 12.12 -2.62 -14.32
C GLY A 69 12.07 -3.73 -15.37
N GLU A 70 10.96 -4.47 -15.50
CA GLU A 70 10.82 -5.54 -16.48
C GLU A 70 10.02 -5.12 -17.74
N LYS A 71 10.41 -5.71 -18.88
CA LYS A 71 9.63 -5.62 -20.12
C LYS A 71 8.55 -6.69 -20.11
N VAL A 72 7.34 -6.32 -19.72
CA VAL A 72 6.19 -7.22 -19.57
C VAL A 72 5.06 -6.87 -20.52
N SER A 73 4.31 -7.88 -20.96
CA SER A 73 3.15 -7.69 -21.84
C SER A 73 1.96 -7.04 -21.11
N ARG A 74 1.06 -6.36 -21.83
CA ARG A 74 -0.16 -5.78 -21.24
C ARG A 74 -1.01 -6.80 -20.47
N ALA A 75 -1.14 -8.01 -21.02
CA ALA A 75 -1.87 -9.10 -20.36
C ALA A 75 -1.22 -9.50 -19.02
N GLN A 76 0.11 -9.56 -18.96
CA GLN A 76 0.83 -9.84 -17.71
C GLN A 76 0.70 -8.69 -16.71
N ILE A 77 0.73 -7.43 -17.16
CA ILE A 77 0.51 -6.27 -16.27
C ILE A 77 -0.85 -6.40 -15.57
N LEU A 78 -1.92 -6.64 -16.34
CA LEU A 78 -3.27 -6.80 -15.79
C LEU A 78 -3.35 -7.98 -14.81
N LYS A 79 -2.79 -9.14 -15.19
CA LYS A 79 -2.80 -10.34 -14.33
C LYS A 79 -2.06 -10.09 -13.01
N LYS A 80 -0.83 -9.58 -13.07
CA LYS A 80 -0.01 -9.33 -11.88
C LYS A 80 -0.55 -8.19 -11.02
N ALA A 81 -1.20 -7.18 -11.61
CA ALA A 81 -1.92 -6.16 -10.86
C ALA A 81 -3.11 -6.76 -10.08
N ALA A 82 -3.92 -7.61 -10.72
CA ALA A 82 -5.02 -8.30 -10.05
C ALA A 82 -4.52 -9.19 -8.89
N ASP A 83 -3.47 -9.98 -9.14
CA ASP A 83 -2.83 -10.81 -8.12
C ASP A 83 -2.32 -9.94 -6.95
N TYR A 84 -1.70 -8.80 -7.24
CA TYR A 84 -1.16 -7.89 -6.22
C TYR A 84 -2.26 -7.22 -5.38
N ILE A 85 -3.39 -6.84 -5.99
CA ILE A 85 -4.55 -6.33 -5.25
C ILE A 85 -5.08 -7.38 -4.27
N GLN A 86 -5.24 -8.63 -4.71
CA GLN A 86 -5.68 -9.71 -3.83
C GLN A 86 -4.69 -9.97 -2.68
N PHE A 87 -3.40 -9.99 -3.00
CA PHE A 87 -2.34 -10.13 -2.01
C PHE A 87 -2.39 -9.00 -0.96
N MET A 88 -2.47 -7.75 -1.41
CA MET A 88 -2.51 -6.59 -0.51
C MET A 88 -3.78 -6.57 0.36
N ARG A 89 -4.93 -7.00 -0.17
CA ARG A 89 -6.15 -7.17 0.63
C ARG A 89 -5.95 -8.18 1.77
N LYS A 90 -5.38 -9.35 1.46
CA LYS A 90 -5.10 -10.38 2.48
C LYS A 90 -4.07 -9.89 3.50
N LYS A 91 -3.02 -9.22 3.04
CA LYS A 91 -1.96 -8.65 3.90
C LYS A 91 -2.53 -7.60 4.86
N ASN A 92 -3.33 -6.66 4.35
CA ASN A 92 -3.96 -5.62 5.15
C ASN A 92 -4.95 -6.22 6.17
N HIS A 93 -5.67 -7.29 5.81
CA HIS A 93 -6.54 -7.99 6.73
C HIS A 93 -5.77 -8.61 7.90
N GLY A 94 -4.67 -9.32 7.64
CA GLY A 94 -3.82 -9.87 8.70
C GLY A 94 -3.24 -8.78 9.61
N HIS A 95 -2.78 -7.66 9.04
CA HIS A 95 -2.35 -6.52 9.84
C HIS A 95 -3.47 -5.93 10.71
N GLN A 96 -4.71 -5.94 10.22
CA GLN A 96 -5.86 -5.49 11.01
C GLN A 96 -6.14 -6.43 12.20
N GLU A 97 -6.05 -7.75 11.99
CA GLU A 97 -6.16 -8.75 13.06
C GLU A 97 -5.06 -8.53 14.13
N ASP A 98 -3.81 -8.36 13.70
CA ASP A 98 -2.68 -8.08 14.60
C ASP A 98 -2.92 -6.81 15.44
N ILE A 99 -3.44 -5.75 14.81
CA ILE A 99 -3.78 -4.49 15.48
C ILE A 99 -4.86 -4.73 16.55
N ASP A 100 -5.89 -5.50 16.24
CA ASP A 100 -7.01 -5.72 17.14
C ASP A 100 -6.61 -6.62 18.33
N ASP A 101 -5.77 -7.62 18.10
CA ASP A 101 -5.18 -8.45 19.16
C ASP A 101 -4.28 -7.63 20.09
N LEU A 102 -3.41 -6.78 19.54
CA LEU A 102 -2.56 -5.88 20.34
C LEU A 102 -3.38 -4.88 21.16
N LYS A 103 -4.46 -4.32 20.59
CA LYS A 103 -5.38 -3.45 21.33
C LYS A 103 -6.05 -4.17 22.50
N LYS A 104 -6.46 -5.43 22.29
CA LYS A 104 -7.06 -6.25 23.35
C LYS A 104 -6.07 -6.52 24.47
N GLN A 105 -4.82 -6.88 24.12
CA GLN A 105 -3.75 -7.10 25.09
C GLN A 105 -3.45 -5.82 25.88
N ASN A 106 -3.32 -4.67 25.21
CA ASN A 106 -3.11 -3.38 25.87
C ASN A 106 -4.26 -3.04 26.82
N SER A 107 -5.51 -3.24 26.42
CA SER A 107 -6.66 -3.01 27.30
C SER A 107 -6.63 -3.86 28.57
N ILE A 108 -6.24 -5.13 28.46
CA ILE A 108 -6.08 -6.03 29.62
C ILE A 108 -4.97 -5.54 30.54
N LEU A 109 -3.81 -5.18 29.97
CA LEU A 109 -2.67 -4.69 30.74
C LEU A 109 -3.01 -3.36 31.45
N GLU A 110 -3.67 -2.43 30.78
CA GLU A 110 -4.13 -1.19 31.40
C GLU A 110 -5.13 -1.44 32.53
N GLN A 111 -6.03 -2.41 32.38
CA GLN A 111 -6.95 -2.81 33.47
C GLN A 111 -6.18 -3.38 34.67
N GLN A 112 -5.17 -4.21 34.42
CA GLN A 112 -4.31 -4.76 35.48
C GLN A 112 -3.54 -3.66 36.21
N ILE A 113 -2.93 -2.72 35.47
CA ILE A 113 -2.22 -1.56 36.04
C ILE A 113 -3.16 -0.73 36.90
N ARG A 114 -4.35 -0.36 36.39
CA ARG A 114 -5.36 0.37 37.17
C ARG A 114 -5.79 -0.38 38.43
N GLY A 115 -5.93 -1.71 38.36
CA GLY A 115 -6.26 -2.54 39.52
C GLY A 115 -5.15 -2.53 40.58
N LEU A 116 -3.90 -2.67 40.16
CA LEU A 116 -2.73 -2.62 41.04
C LEU A 116 -2.54 -1.24 41.68
N ASP A 117 -2.72 -0.16 40.92
CA ASP A 117 -2.65 1.22 41.44
C ASP A 117 -3.73 1.50 42.48
N LYS A 118 -4.94 0.95 42.28
CA LYS A 118 -6.02 1.01 43.28
C LYS A 118 -5.68 0.21 44.54
N ALA A 119 -5.15 -1.01 44.41
CA ALA A 119 -4.74 -1.82 45.56
C ALA A 119 -3.59 -1.15 46.35
N ARG A 120 -2.65 -0.52 45.64
CA ARG A 120 -1.52 0.21 46.23
C ARG A 120 -1.97 1.48 46.95
N SER A 121 -2.89 2.25 46.38
CA SER A 121 -3.43 3.47 47.02
C SER A 121 -4.36 3.18 48.20
N THR A 122 -5.06 2.04 48.21
CA THR A 122 -5.94 1.63 49.32
C THR A 122 -5.17 1.05 50.52
N GLY A 123 -3.83 0.96 50.44
CA GLY A 123 -2.99 0.49 51.57
C GLY A 123 -3.11 -1.00 51.90
N GLN A 124 -3.81 -1.79 51.07
CA GLN A 124 -3.95 -3.25 51.22
C GLN A 124 -2.72 -4.05 50.77
N PHE A 125 -1.59 -3.40 50.50
CA PHE A 125 -0.32 -4.02 50.10
C PHE A 125 0.45 -4.68 51.26
N ALA A 126 -0.22 -4.99 52.37
CA ALA A 126 0.39 -5.68 53.50
C ALA A 126 0.23 -7.21 53.35
N GLN A 127 1.37 -7.87 53.11
CA GLN A 127 1.68 -9.25 53.53
C GLN A 127 1.25 -10.39 52.60
N SER A 128 1.95 -10.55 51.47
CA SER A 128 2.26 -11.87 50.91
C SER A 128 3.68 -11.86 50.36
N GLY A 129 4.65 -11.98 51.26
CA GLY A 129 6.07 -11.86 50.96
C GLY A 129 6.97 -12.31 52.11
N THR A 130 6.50 -13.23 52.97
CA THR A 130 7.38 -14.01 53.84
C THR A 130 7.68 -15.34 53.15
N VAL A 131 8.43 -15.30 52.05
CA VAL A 131 9.21 -16.47 51.67
C VAL A 131 10.33 -16.60 52.70
N SER A 132 10.09 -17.50 53.66
CA SER A 132 11.03 -17.87 54.71
C SER A 132 12.36 -18.24 54.06
N SER A 133 13.36 -17.36 54.24
CA SER A 133 14.77 -17.70 54.02
C SER A 133 15.13 -18.83 54.98
N LYS A 134 15.00 -20.07 54.50
CA LYS A 134 15.73 -21.20 55.04
C LYS A 134 16.96 -21.40 54.16
N ASN A 135 18.09 -21.12 54.78
CA ASN A 135 19.45 -21.35 54.30
C ASN A 135 19.54 -22.63 53.46
N SER A 136 19.86 -22.47 52.17
CA SER A 136 20.52 -23.50 51.38
C SER A 136 21.69 -22.82 50.68
N ALA A 137 22.88 -23.35 50.97
CA ALA A 137 24.14 -22.86 50.45
C ALA A 137 24.12 -22.88 48.92
N LEU A 138 24.36 -21.73 48.30
CA LEU A 138 24.60 -21.63 46.86
C LEU A 138 26.03 -21.15 46.67
N THR A 139 26.82 -22.06 46.11
CA THR A 139 28.18 -21.85 45.65
C THR A 139 28.22 -20.75 44.58
N PHE A 140 29.17 -19.85 44.79
CA PHE A 140 29.69 -18.86 43.85
C PHE A 140 30.23 -19.52 42.57
N ASP A 141 29.73 -19.08 41.42
CA ASP A 141 30.37 -19.08 40.10
C ASP A 141 29.50 -18.15 39.22
N GLY A 142 29.92 -17.01 38.70
CA GLY A 142 31.19 -16.72 38.08
C GLY A 142 31.02 -16.73 36.55
N GLY A 143 30.31 -15.75 35.98
CA GLY A 143 30.18 -15.69 34.51
C GLY A 143 29.24 -14.60 34.02
N SER A 144 29.78 -13.40 33.84
CA SER A 144 29.14 -12.29 33.14
C SER A 144 29.86 -12.14 31.80
N GLU A 145 29.17 -12.42 30.69
CA GLU A 145 29.67 -12.12 29.35
C GLU A 145 28.57 -11.37 28.61
N SER A 146 28.76 -10.06 28.51
CA SER A 146 27.99 -9.19 27.63
C SER A 146 28.71 -9.11 26.29
N GLU A 147 28.01 -9.38 25.19
CA GLU A 147 28.49 -9.04 23.86
C GLU A 147 27.41 -8.25 23.11
N SER A 148 27.58 -6.93 23.17
CA SER A 148 27.02 -5.98 22.22
C SER A 148 27.89 -5.99 20.97
N SER A 149 27.29 -6.07 19.78
CA SER A 149 27.95 -5.66 18.55
C SER A 149 26.97 -4.94 17.64
N ALA A 150 27.38 -3.74 17.27
CA ALA A 150 26.67 -2.76 16.48
C ALA A 150 27.33 -2.61 15.10
N GLU A 151 26.52 -2.18 14.13
CA GLU A 151 26.85 -1.46 12.88
C GLU A 151 27.74 -2.11 11.80
N GLY A 152 27.34 -1.93 10.52
CA GLY A 152 28.25 -2.01 9.38
C GLY A 152 27.61 -2.26 8.01
N GLU A 153 26.98 -1.25 7.41
CA GLU A 153 26.82 -1.15 5.95
C GLU A 153 28.18 -1.22 5.24
N LEU A 154 28.30 -1.88 4.08
CA LEU A 154 29.14 -1.40 2.97
C LEU A 154 28.77 -2.05 1.62
N SER A 155 28.67 -1.16 0.63
CA SER A 155 28.40 -1.35 -0.80
C SER A 155 29.32 -2.35 -1.51
N GLN A 156 28.78 -3.20 -2.39
CA GLN A 156 29.55 -3.91 -3.40
C GLN A 156 29.50 -3.18 -4.75
N GLY A 157 30.42 -2.23 -4.93
CA GLY A 157 30.75 -1.66 -6.23
C GLY A 157 31.66 -2.60 -7.03
N ARG A 158 31.12 -3.24 -8.08
CA ARG A 158 31.92 -4.02 -9.04
C ARG A 158 32.63 -3.09 -10.03
N ARG A 159 33.96 -3.03 -9.94
CA ARG A 159 34.86 -2.26 -10.81
C ARG A 159 34.98 -2.89 -12.20
N LYS A 160 34.98 -2.03 -13.23
CA LYS A 160 35.30 -2.35 -14.64
C LYS A 160 36.80 -2.66 -14.80
N LYS A 161 37.15 -3.63 -15.65
CA LYS A 161 38.53 -3.77 -16.20
C LYS A 161 38.51 -3.50 -17.70
N LEU A 162 39.40 -2.59 -18.13
CA LEU A 162 39.71 -2.30 -19.53
C LEU A 162 40.83 -3.21 -20.04
N LYS A 163 40.78 -3.37 -21.37
CA LYS A 163 41.67 -3.93 -22.40
C LYS A 163 43.18 -4.00 -22.12
N THR A 164 43.83 -5.00 -22.72
CA THR A 164 45.22 -4.93 -23.20
C THR A 164 45.29 -5.58 -24.59
N GLU A 165 46.20 -5.07 -25.42
CA GLU A 165 46.32 -5.13 -26.90
C GLU A 165 45.94 -6.43 -27.62
#